data_AF-A0A399WV74-F1
#
_entry.id   AF-A0A399WV74-F1
#
_cell.length_a   1.000
_cell.length_b   1.000
_cell.length_c   1.000
_cell.angle_alpha   90.00
_cell.angle_beta   90.00
_cell.angle_gamma   90.00
#
_symmetry.space_group_name_H-M   'P 1'
#
loop_
_entity.id
_entity.type
_entity.pdbx_description
1 polymer ?
#
loop_
_entity_poly.entity_id
_entity_poly.type
_entity_poly.pdbx_seq_one_letter_code
_entity_poly.pdbx_strand_id
1 'polypeptide(L)'
;MWLSVAVLFNVAPTPLQEMLRPLADDWRVEVRGPVSLPGGSVRCPAYGWEYSICFEGWGGRADQEAALRFRVYAPGVRESDLAKSVTRSLLRLWEVSVRHAGLDNPIRYGRVVHVFLAEGGRAGGEQMFVPWDTASGSSSVNAVYIYSIESFRRPAEMFREIAHEYGHAVLPAYAGFTEPERFGNGVLGEHLLPMLLLCEHRADVGTDDMMGMTADQLEEWCRAKSYPLTDAVWKHGPNLKALDAKNLGAMNAMVGVPLLLAESKSGTLARSFALSTSLTAKGLLAGVKAATLECDAVTYRIPSRLKGTMVFVPCPSGYRVVLGKEAARSGDWAKVVPSEDMKVRIQRNGKAPMGTEER
;
A
#
# COMPACT_ATOMS: atom_id res chain seq x y z
N MET A 1 18.97 -4.30 -23.05
CA MET A 1 19.96 -3.70 -22.13
C MET A 1 19.19 -3.26 -20.89
N TRP A 2 18.98 -4.15 -19.91
CA TRP A 2 18.12 -3.89 -18.75
C TRP A 2 19.02 -3.60 -17.56
N LEU A 3 19.17 -2.32 -17.23
CA LEU A 3 19.79 -1.90 -15.98
C LEU A 3 18.96 -2.46 -14.81
N SER A 4 19.63 -3.15 -13.90
CA SER A 4 19.09 -3.59 -12.62
C SER A 4 18.54 -2.37 -11.86
N VAL A 5 17.24 -2.13 -11.97
CA VAL A 5 16.54 -1.14 -11.14
C VAL A 5 16.33 -1.76 -9.77
N ALA A 6 17.41 -1.85 -8.99
CA ALA A 6 17.26 -1.79 -7.55
C ALA A 6 16.83 -0.35 -7.25
N VAL A 7 15.52 -0.13 -7.13
CA VAL A 7 15.02 1.08 -6.46
C VAL A 7 15.50 0.95 -5.02
N LEU A 8 16.70 1.46 -4.75
CA LEU A 8 17.15 1.73 -3.39
C LEU A 8 16.19 2.79 -2.87
N PHE A 9 15.19 2.37 -2.09
CA PHE A 9 14.40 3.25 -1.26
C PHE A 9 15.40 3.95 -0.33
N ASN A 10 15.81 5.16 -0.71
CA ASN A 10 16.78 5.96 0.04
C ASN A 10 16.06 6.62 1.22
N VAL A 11 15.40 5.79 2.03
CA VAL A 11 14.85 6.16 3.33
C VAL A 11 15.94 5.75 4.30
N ALA A 12 16.65 6.73 4.88
CA ALA A 12 17.51 6.44 6.03
C ALA A 12 16.67 5.62 7.03
N PRO A 13 17.20 4.51 7.58
CA PRO A 13 16.39 3.60 8.39
C PRO A 13 15.90 4.35 9.64
N THR A 14 14.68 4.88 9.56
CA THR A 14 13.95 5.42 10.70
C THR A 14 13.76 4.27 11.69
N PRO A 15 14.21 4.42 12.96
CA PRO A 15 14.01 3.39 13.97
C PRO A 15 12.53 3.03 14.08
N LEU A 16 12.23 1.74 14.30
CA LEU A 16 10.84 1.28 14.42
C LEU A 16 10.03 2.10 15.44
N GLN A 17 10.64 2.51 16.55
CA GLN A 17 10.01 3.34 17.57
C GLN A 17 9.49 4.69 17.05
N GLU A 18 10.15 5.28 16.05
CA GLU A 18 9.68 6.52 15.40
C GLU A 18 8.55 6.26 14.41
N MET A 19 8.56 5.11 13.73
CA MET A 19 7.47 4.66 12.84
C MET A 19 6.21 4.24 13.62
N LEU A 20 6.39 3.79 14.87
CA LEU A 20 5.31 3.37 15.77
C LEU A 20 4.70 4.52 16.58
N ARG A 21 5.23 5.74 16.49
CA ARG A 21 4.56 6.88 17.13
C ARG A 21 3.15 6.98 16.53
N PRO A 22 2.09 7.11 17.37
CA PRO A 22 0.77 7.45 16.86
C PRO A 22 0.94 8.66 15.96
N LEU A 23 0.64 8.49 14.67
CA LEU A 23 0.59 9.62 13.78
C LEU A 23 -0.59 10.45 14.29
N ALA A 24 -0.29 11.66 14.76
CA ALA A 24 -1.33 12.59 15.19
C ALA A 24 -2.41 12.65 14.11
N ASP A 25 -3.67 12.72 14.54
CA ASP A 25 -4.84 12.66 13.64
C ASP A 25 -4.92 13.84 12.67
N ASP A 26 -4.03 14.82 12.80
CA ASP A 26 -4.04 16.03 12.01
C ASP A 26 -3.25 15.82 10.70
N TRP A 27 -3.88 15.20 9.70
CA TRP A 27 -3.41 15.23 8.31
C TRP A 27 -4.21 16.23 7.50
N ARG A 28 -3.54 16.92 6.57
CA ARG A 28 -4.17 17.88 5.68
C ARG A 28 -4.01 17.41 4.23
N VAL A 29 -5.14 17.24 3.57
CA VAL A 29 -5.22 16.99 2.13
C VAL A 29 -6.03 18.09 1.48
N GLU A 30 -5.54 18.59 0.35
CA GLU A 30 -6.16 19.67 -0.40
C GLU A 30 -6.10 19.35 -1.89
N VAL A 31 -7.24 19.48 -2.57
CA VAL A 31 -7.29 19.41 -4.03
C VAL A 31 -7.43 20.82 -4.58
N ARG A 32 -6.45 21.24 -5.39
CA ARG A 32 -6.44 22.52 -6.08
C ARG A 32 -6.70 22.31 -7.57
N GLY A 33 -7.60 23.09 -8.16
CA GLY A 33 -7.77 23.13 -9.61
C GLY A 33 -9.19 23.40 -10.08
N PRO A 34 -9.39 23.48 -11.41
CA PRO A 34 -8.35 23.29 -12.44
C PRO A 34 -7.26 24.38 -12.37
N VAL A 35 -5.98 23.99 -12.45
CA VAL A 35 -4.85 24.93 -12.45
C VAL A 35 -4.47 25.31 -13.88
N SER A 36 -4.02 26.56 -14.07
CA SER A 36 -3.56 27.03 -15.37
C SER A 36 -2.30 26.28 -15.82
N LEU A 37 -2.35 25.67 -16.99
CA LEU A 37 -1.21 24.99 -17.61
C LEU A 37 -0.37 25.97 -18.46
N PRO A 38 0.97 25.88 -18.44
CA PRO A 38 1.81 26.65 -19.34
C PRO A 38 1.43 26.40 -20.81
N GLY A 39 1.12 27.45 -21.57
CA GLY A 39 0.68 27.31 -22.96
C GLY A 39 -0.77 26.82 -23.15
N GLY A 40 -1.54 26.69 -22.08
CA GLY A 40 -2.95 26.27 -22.12
C GLY A 40 -3.15 24.74 -22.16
N SER A 41 -2.12 23.98 -22.48
CA SER A 41 -2.16 22.51 -22.47
C SER A 41 -0.77 21.91 -22.23
N VAL A 42 -0.74 20.63 -21.86
CA VAL A 42 0.48 19.85 -21.66
C VAL A 42 0.39 18.58 -22.48
N ARG A 43 1.50 18.18 -23.12
CA ARG A 43 1.60 16.89 -23.82
C ARG A 43 2.24 15.84 -22.94
N CYS A 44 1.64 14.65 -22.86
CA CYS A 44 2.26 13.55 -22.12
C CYS A 44 3.52 13.05 -22.87
N PRO A 45 4.63 12.77 -22.18
CA PRO A 45 5.88 12.39 -22.84
C PRO A 45 5.82 11.04 -23.57
N ALA A 46 4.99 10.10 -23.11
CA ALA A 46 4.97 8.75 -23.65
C ALA A 46 4.25 8.67 -25.01
N TYR A 47 3.15 9.40 -25.17
CA TYR A 47 2.25 9.28 -26.31
C TYR A 47 2.03 10.58 -27.08
N GLY A 48 2.44 11.72 -26.52
CA GLY A 48 2.22 13.04 -27.12
C GLY A 48 0.76 13.52 -27.07
N TRP A 49 -0.13 12.83 -26.34
CA TRP A 49 -1.51 13.26 -26.14
C TRP A 49 -1.57 14.56 -25.36
N GLU A 50 -2.56 15.38 -25.67
CA GLU A 50 -2.70 16.74 -25.13
C GLU A 50 -3.75 16.80 -24.02
N TYR A 51 -3.42 17.51 -22.94
CA TYR A 51 -4.23 17.65 -21.74
C TYR A 51 -4.40 19.13 -21.41
N SER A 52 -5.65 19.58 -21.32
CA SER A 52 -5.98 20.99 -21.06
C SER A 52 -6.38 21.28 -19.61
N ILE A 53 -6.64 20.23 -18.82
CA ILE A 53 -7.05 20.34 -17.42
C ILE A 53 -6.01 19.66 -16.52
N CYS A 54 -5.72 20.29 -15.39
CA CYS A 54 -4.89 19.71 -14.34
C CYS A 54 -5.48 20.01 -12.96
N PHE A 55 -5.56 18.97 -12.12
CA PHE A 55 -5.78 19.11 -10.69
C PHE A 55 -4.50 18.75 -9.95
N GLU A 56 -4.20 19.50 -8.90
CA GLU A 56 -3.06 19.26 -8.03
C GLU A 56 -3.55 18.73 -6.69
N GLY A 57 -2.96 17.62 -6.24
CA GLY A 57 -3.19 17.07 -4.92
C GLY A 57 -2.05 17.46 -3.98
N TRP A 58 -2.38 18.20 -2.93
CA TRP A 58 -1.45 18.66 -1.90
C TRP A 58 -1.73 17.92 -0.59
N GLY A 59 -0.67 17.41 0.04
CA GLY A 59 -0.76 16.57 1.22
C GLY A 59 0.41 16.75 2.18
N GLY A 60 0.11 16.81 3.47
CA GLY A 60 1.10 16.90 4.54
C GLY A 60 0.51 16.58 5.91
N ARG A 61 1.39 16.44 6.89
CA ARG A 61 0.98 16.49 8.30
C ARG A 61 0.56 17.92 8.64
N ALA A 62 -0.38 18.12 9.57
CA ALA A 62 -0.89 19.45 9.89
C ALA A 62 0.15 20.38 10.55
N ASP A 63 1.20 19.80 11.14
CA ASP A 63 2.37 20.52 11.67
C ASP A 63 3.38 20.92 10.57
N GLN A 64 3.11 20.57 9.31
CA GLN A 64 3.97 20.84 8.16
C GLN A 64 3.20 21.56 7.07
N GLU A 65 3.94 22.29 6.23
CA GLU A 65 3.37 22.81 4.99
C GLU A 65 2.98 21.65 4.08
N ALA A 66 1.75 21.70 3.54
CA ALA A 66 1.31 20.70 2.59
C ALA A 66 2.21 20.75 1.35
N ALA A 67 2.69 19.59 0.90
CA ALA A 67 3.52 19.48 -0.28
C ALA A 67 2.71 18.91 -1.44
N LEU A 68 3.06 19.29 -2.67
CA LEU A 68 2.48 18.68 -3.87
C LEU A 68 2.80 17.18 -3.90
N ARG A 69 1.79 16.35 -4.12
CA ARG A 69 1.87 14.88 -4.21
C ARG A 69 1.43 14.34 -5.56
N PHE A 70 0.43 14.97 -6.16
CA PHE A 70 -0.16 14.52 -7.42
C PHE A 70 -0.39 15.68 -8.37
N ARG A 71 -0.17 15.40 -9.65
CA ARG A 71 -0.76 16.18 -10.74
C ARG A 71 -1.60 15.25 -11.59
N VAL A 72 -2.91 15.51 -11.69
CA VAL A 72 -3.85 14.69 -12.45
C VAL A 72 -4.31 15.49 -13.66
N TYR A 73 -3.90 15.03 -14.84
CA TYR A 73 -4.17 15.66 -16.13
C TYR A 73 -5.38 15.01 -16.80
N ALA A 74 -6.26 15.84 -17.37
CA ALA A 74 -7.43 15.43 -18.14
C ALA A 74 -7.48 16.13 -19.51
N PRO A 75 -8.04 15.48 -20.55
CA PRO A 75 -8.03 15.96 -21.92
C PRO A 75 -8.85 17.25 -22.07
N GLY A 76 -10.02 17.31 -21.40
CA GLY A 76 -10.91 18.46 -21.46
C GLY A 76 -11.77 18.67 -20.22
N VAL A 77 -12.62 19.70 -20.29
CA VAL A 77 -13.54 20.10 -19.21
C VAL A 77 -14.56 19.00 -18.87
N ARG A 78 -14.92 18.14 -19.84
CA ARG A 78 -15.88 17.05 -19.63
C ARG A 78 -15.39 16.03 -18.59
N GLU A 79 -14.08 15.86 -18.48
CA GLU A 79 -13.43 14.91 -17.57
C GLU A 79 -12.97 15.58 -16.26
N SER A 80 -13.31 16.86 -16.04
CA SER A 80 -12.86 17.64 -14.88
C SER A 80 -13.28 17.02 -13.54
N ASP A 81 -14.54 16.56 -13.43
CA ASP A 81 -15.04 15.95 -12.20
C ASP A 81 -14.35 14.60 -11.91
N LEU A 82 -14.07 13.83 -12.97
CA LEU A 82 -13.30 12.60 -12.86
C LEU A 82 -11.88 12.89 -12.38
N ALA A 83 -11.19 13.86 -12.99
CA ALA A 83 -9.84 14.26 -12.58
C ALA A 83 -9.78 14.72 -11.12
N LYS A 84 -10.77 15.50 -10.68
CA LYS A 84 -10.91 15.91 -9.29
C LYS A 84 -11.10 14.71 -8.35
N SER A 85 -11.99 13.78 -8.69
CA SER A 85 -12.24 12.57 -7.87
C SER A 85 -11.00 11.67 -7.81
N VAL A 86 -10.33 11.43 -8.93
CA VAL A 86 -9.05 10.69 -8.97
C VAL A 86 -8.01 11.36 -8.07
N THR A 87 -7.89 12.69 -8.12
CA THR A 87 -6.95 13.44 -7.26
C THR A 87 -7.27 13.23 -5.77
N ARG A 88 -8.54 13.28 -5.39
CA ARG A 88 -8.98 13.03 -4.00
C ARG A 88 -8.66 11.61 -3.55
N SER A 89 -9.01 10.61 -4.36
CA SER A 89 -8.72 9.21 -4.06
C SER A 89 -7.22 8.96 -3.90
N LEU A 90 -6.39 9.50 -4.78
CA LEU A 90 -4.94 9.38 -4.69
C LEU A 90 -4.37 10.02 -3.41
N LEU A 91 -4.87 11.17 -2.98
CA LEU A 91 -4.46 11.79 -1.71
C LEU A 91 -4.78 10.90 -0.51
N ARG A 92 -5.91 10.22 -0.53
CA ARG A 92 -6.32 9.31 0.55
C ARG A 92 -5.50 8.02 0.56
N LEU A 93 -5.23 7.47 -0.62
CA LEU A 93 -4.33 6.33 -0.76
C LEU A 93 -2.89 6.68 -0.34
N TRP A 94 -2.43 7.90 -0.67
CA TRP A 94 -1.15 8.43 -0.21
C TRP A 94 -1.08 8.53 1.30
N GLU A 95 -2.09 9.15 1.92
CA GLU A 95 -2.19 9.31 3.36
C GLU A 95 -2.04 7.96 4.07
N VAL A 96 -2.85 6.96 3.71
CA VAL A 96 -2.79 5.64 4.36
C VAL A 96 -1.50 4.88 4.06
N SER A 97 -0.92 5.06 2.86
CA SER A 97 0.38 4.47 2.50
C SER A 97 1.50 5.02 3.38
N VAL A 98 1.58 6.35 3.52
CA VAL A 98 2.57 6.99 4.39
C VAL A 98 2.32 6.61 5.85
N ARG A 99 1.06 6.64 6.30
CA ARG A 99 0.72 6.39 7.71
C ARG A 99 1.02 4.96 8.17
N HIS A 100 0.64 3.97 7.37
CA HIS A 100 0.71 2.57 7.82
C HIS A 100 1.84 1.77 7.20
N ALA A 101 2.26 2.13 5.99
CA ALA A 101 3.35 1.47 5.29
C ALA A 101 4.65 2.28 5.31
N GLY A 102 4.63 3.55 5.73
CA GLY A 102 5.83 4.40 5.71
C GLY A 102 6.37 4.63 4.29
N LEU A 103 5.50 4.49 3.28
CA LEU A 103 5.87 4.56 1.87
C LEU A 103 5.32 5.83 1.23
N ASP A 104 6.17 6.49 0.47
CA ASP A 104 5.87 7.70 -0.30
C ASP A 104 6.58 7.60 -1.65
N ASN A 105 6.16 8.40 -2.62
CA ASN A 105 6.84 8.43 -3.92
C ASN A 105 8.31 8.85 -3.74
N PRO A 106 9.29 8.19 -4.38
CA PRO A 106 10.71 8.48 -4.15
C PRO A 106 11.11 9.95 -4.36
N ILE A 107 12.03 10.45 -3.53
CA ILE A 107 12.56 11.83 -3.59
C ILE A 107 13.13 12.16 -4.97
N ARG A 108 13.74 11.18 -5.66
CA ARG A 108 14.30 11.37 -7.01
C ARG A 108 13.25 11.78 -8.06
N TYR A 109 11.97 11.58 -7.77
CA TYR A 109 10.83 11.99 -8.58
C TYR A 109 10.07 13.17 -7.94
N GLY A 110 10.74 13.93 -7.07
CA GLY A 110 10.17 15.08 -6.36
C GLY A 110 9.06 14.73 -5.36
N ARG A 111 8.86 13.44 -5.05
CA ARG A 111 7.68 12.94 -4.32
C ARG A 111 6.34 13.27 -5.01
N VAL A 112 6.35 13.53 -6.32
CA VAL A 112 5.15 13.81 -7.12
C VAL A 112 4.88 12.68 -8.11
N VAL A 113 3.64 12.18 -8.16
CA VAL A 113 3.17 11.28 -9.21
C VAL A 113 2.34 12.08 -10.21
N HIS A 114 2.69 11.96 -11.50
CA HIS A 114 1.94 12.55 -12.60
C HIS A 114 0.95 11.52 -13.11
N VAL A 115 -0.34 11.85 -13.17
CA VAL A 115 -1.40 10.92 -13.58
C VAL A 115 -2.09 11.48 -14.82
N PHE A 116 -2.18 10.68 -15.89
CA PHE A 116 -2.77 11.08 -17.16
C PHE A 116 -4.04 10.27 -17.42
N LEU A 117 -5.19 10.94 -17.49
CA LEU A 117 -6.48 10.34 -17.80
C LEU A 117 -6.67 10.32 -19.32
N ALA A 118 -6.49 9.16 -19.95
CA ALA A 118 -6.47 9.04 -21.41
C ALA A 118 -7.79 8.49 -21.97
N GLU A 119 -8.32 9.14 -23.02
CA GLU A 119 -9.46 8.63 -23.79
C GLU A 119 -9.07 7.38 -24.61
N GLY A 120 -7.83 7.33 -25.10
CA GLY A 120 -7.29 6.23 -25.89
C GLY A 120 -6.64 5.11 -25.05
N GLY A 121 -6.14 4.09 -25.76
CA GLY A 121 -5.44 2.94 -25.16
C GLY A 121 -6.36 1.73 -24.94
N ARG A 122 -5.78 0.64 -24.42
CA ARG A 122 -6.54 -0.52 -23.94
C ARG A 122 -6.94 -0.24 -22.49
N ALA A 123 -8.19 -0.51 -22.14
CA ALA A 123 -8.69 -0.33 -20.78
C ALA A 123 -7.75 -0.96 -19.73
N GLY A 124 -7.48 -0.18 -18.69
CA GLY A 124 -6.50 -0.49 -17.62
C GLY A 124 -5.62 0.73 -17.35
N GLY A 125 -4.50 0.50 -16.67
CA GLY A 125 -3.47 1.50 -16.46
C GLY A 125 -2.06 1.00 -16.77
N GLU A 126 -1.12 1.93 -16.71
CA GLU A 126 0.31 1.64 -16.80
C GLU A 126 1.11 2.69 -16.03
N GLN A 127 2.01 2.21 -15.16
CA GLN A 127 3.04 3.02 -14.56
C GLN A 127 4.33 2.99 -15.38
N MET A 128 4.91 4.16 -15.61
CA MET A 128 6.21 4.30 -16.27
C MET A 128 7.01 5.49 -15.77
N PHE A 129 8.32 5.41 -15.93
CA PHE A 129 9.23 6.53 -15.69
C PHE A 129 9.52 7.23 -17.01
N VAL A 130 9.13 8.48 -17.13
CA VAL A 130 9.25 9.25 -18.39
C VAL A 130 10.06 10.52 -18.18
N PRO A 131 10.78 11.01 -19.20
CA PRO A 131 11.40 12.33 -19.14
C PRO A 131 10.32 13.42 -19.11
N TRP A 132 10.55 14.47 -18.33
CA TRP A 132 9.68 15.62 -18.18
C TRP A 132 10.50 16.89 -18.22
N ASP A 133 10.25 17.70 -19.25
CA ASP A 133 10.95 18.97 -19.44
C ASP A 133 10.30 20.05 -18.57
N THR A 134 11.14 20.70 -17.77
CA THR A 134 10.77 21.85 -16.94
C THR A 134 11.63 23.04 -17.33
N ALA A 135 11.27 24.25 -16.86
CA ALA A 135 12.09 25.44 -17.04
C ALA A 135 13.52 25.28 -16.49
N SER A 136 13.72 24.42 -15.48
CA SER A 136 15.03 24.13 -14.88
C SER A 136 15.77 22.94 -15.52
N GLY A 137 15.22 22.35 -16.59
CA GLY A 137 15.82 21.22 -17.31
C GLY A 137 14.91 19.98 -17.37
N SER A 138 15.44 18.89 -17.96
CA SER A 138 14.74 17.62 -18.08
C SER A 138 14.96 16.75 -16.84
N SER A 139 13.89 16.21 -16.26
CA SER A 139 13.94 15.29 -15.12
C SER A 139 13.05 14.08 -15.37
N SER A 140 13.37 12.91 -14.80
CA SER A 140 12.46 11.76 -14.88
C SER A 140 11.33 11.93 -13.87
N VAL A 141 10.08 11.72 -14.29
CA VAL A 141 8.90 11.69 -13.43
C VAL A 141 8.33 10.29 -13.33
N ASN A 142 7.67 10.01 -12.22
CA ASN A 142 6.85 8.82 -12.05
C ASN A 142 5.45 9.10 -12.62
N ALA A 143 5.15 8.54 -13.79
CA ALA A 143 3.90 8.74 -14.50
C ALA A 143 3.01 7.51 -14.41
N VAL A 144 1.72 7.73 -14.16
CA VAL A 144 0.65 6.75 -14.25
C VAL A 144 -0.29 7.17 -15.35
N TYR A 145 -0.64 6.24 -16.24
CA TYR A 145 -1.66 6.44 -17.26
C TYR A 145 -2.87 5.60 -16.88
N ILE A 146 -4.06 6.20 -16.93
CA ILE A 146 -5.34 5.49 -16.82
C ILE A 146 -6.00 5.60 -18.18
N TYR A 147 -6.12 4.47 -18.89
CA TYR A 147 -6.57 4.42 -20.28
C TYR A 147 -8.07 4.17 -20.40
N SER A 148 -8.61 4.49 -21.58
CA SER A 148 -10.02 4.27 -21.93
C SER A 148 -10.99 4.80 -20.85
N ILE A 149 -10.77 6.02 -20.37
CA ILE A 149 -11.54 6.62 -19.26
C ILE A 149 -13.05 6.70 -19.52
N GLU A 150 -13.48 6.62 -20.78
CA GLU A 150 -14.90 6.51 -21.15
C GLU A 150 -15.57 5.23 -20.65
N SER A 151 -14.80 4.14 -20.52
CA SER A 151 -15.24 2.84 -19.99
C SER A 151 -15.13 2.76 -18.46
N PHE A 152 -14.50 3.75 -17.84
CA PHE A 152 -14.22 3.84 -16.41
C PHE A 152 -15.46 4.35 -15.66
N ARG A 153 -16.47 3.47 -15.51
CA ARG A 153 -17.81 3.86 -15.01
C ARG A 153 -18.23 3.21 -13.69
N ARG A 154 -17.58 2.12 -13.29
CA ARG A 154 -17.98 1.34 -12.11
C ARG A 154 -17.12 1.74 -10.90
N PRO A 155 -17.68 2.38 -9.85
CA PRO A 155 -16.91 2.89 -8.71
C PRO A 155 -15.87 1.92 -8.14
N ALA A 156 -16.26 0.66 -7.90
CA ALA A 156 -15.37 -0.36 -7.38
C ALA A 156 -14.19 -0.69 -8.30
N GLU A 157 -14.42 -0.80 -9.61
CA GLU A 157 -13.34 -1.01 -10.57
C GLU A 157 -12.48 0.24 -10.73
N MET A 158 -13.09 1.43 -10.64
CA MET A 158 -12.35 2.68 -10.70
C MET A 158 -11.36 2.81 -9.55
N PHE A 159 -11.86 2.61 -8.34
CA PHE A 159 -11.03 2.68 -7.14
C PHE A 159 -9.96 1.57 -7.12
N ARG A 160 -10.32 0.34 -7.54
CA ARG A 160 -9.37 -0.78 -7.68
C ARG A 160 -8.22 -0.40 -8.62
N GLU A 161 -8.53 0.11 -9.81
CA GLU A 161 -7.51 0.45 -10.81
C GLU A 161 -6.59 1.59 -10.33
N ILE A 162 -7.15 2.62 -9.69
CA ILE A 162 -6.35 3.72 -9.12
C ILE A 162 -5.42 3.19 -8.02
N ALA A 163 -5.92 2.30 -7.15
CA ALA A 163 -5.11 1.67 -6.12
C ALA A 163 -4.03 0.75 -6.71
N HIS A 164 -4.34 0.05 -7.80
CA HIS A 164 -3.40 -0.80 -8.55
C HIS A 164 -2.23 0.03 -9.07
N GLU A 165 -2.52 1.06 -9.86
CA GLU A 165 -1.48 1.89 -10.48
C GLU A 165 -0.69 2.71 -9.47
N TYR A 166 -1.36 3.21 -8.42
CA TYR A 166 -0.64 3.87 -7.34
C TYR A 166 0.25 2.89 -6.56
N GLY A 167 -0.17 1.62 -6.44
CA GLY A 167 0.65 0.53 -5.92
C GLY A 167 1.97 0.38 -6.67
N HIS A 168 1.95 0.45 -8.01
CA HIS A 168 3.19 0.46 -8.81
C HIS A 168 4.11 1.63 -8.47
N ALA A 169 3.53 2.81 -8.20
CA ALA A 169 4.28 4.02 -7.94
C ALA A 169 5.01 4.01 -6.59
N VAL A 170 4.44 3.39 -5.55
CA VAL A 170 4.95 3.54 -4.16
C VAL A 170 5.32 2.24 -3.45
N LEU A 171 4.78 1.09 -3.85
CA LEU A 171 5.05 -0.18 -3.17
C LEU A 171 6.28 -0.89 -3.78
N PRO A 172 7.04 -1.67 -2.98
CA PRO A 172 8.20 -2.41 -3.49
C PRO A 172 7.82 -3.38 -4.61
N ALA A 173 8.48 -3.27 -5.76
CA ALA A 173 8.22 -4.07 -6.96
C ALA A 173 8.70 -5.52 -6.83
N TYR A 174 8.01 -6.32 -6.01
CA TYR A 174 8.30 -7.73 -5.81
C TYR A 174 8.18 -8.49 -7.14
N ALA A 175 9.32 -8.89 -7.68
CA ALA A 175 9.44 -9.55 -8.97
C ALA A 175 9.36 -11.08 -8.83
N GLY A 176 9.29 -11.75 -9.97
CA GLY A 176 9.36 -13.21 -10.07
C GLY A 176 8.06 -13.85 -10.54
N PHE A 177 7.03 -13.07 -10.85
CA PHE A 177 5.74 -13.55 -11.30
C PHE A 177 5.60 -13.48 -12.83
N THR A 178 4.65 -14.24 -13.36
CA THR A 178 4.22 -14.23 -14.75
C THR A 178 2.74 -13.89 -14.89
N GLU A 179 1.96 -13.99 -13.80
CA GLU A 179 0.52 -13.73 -13.78
C GLU A 179 0.09 -13.07 -12.46
N PRO A 180 -0.88 -12.13 -12.51
CA PRO A 180 -1.39 -11.47 -13.72
C PRO A 180 -0.35 -10.52 -14.35
N GLU A 181 0.70 -10.20 -13.60
CA GLU A 181 1.76 -9.27 -14.00
C GLU A 181 3.14 -9.73 -13.49
N ARG A 182 4.21 -9.09 -13.98
CA ARG A 182 5.60 -9.46 -13.64
C ARG A 182 5.99 -9.03 -12.22
N PHE A 183 5.47 -7.91 -11.76
CA PHE A 183 5.79 -7.29 -10.48
C PHE A 183 4.51 -7.23 -9.65
N GLY A 184 4.48 -7.83 -8.46
CA GLY A 184 3.24 -7.92 -7.68
C GLY A 184 2.86 -6.65 -6.92
N ASN A 185 3.48 -5.50 -7.20
CA ASN A 185 3.18 -4.26 -6.47
C ASN A 185 1.88 -3.57 -6.91
N GLY A 186 1.43 -3.80 -8.16
CA GLY A 186 0.10 -3.36 -8.61
C GLY A 186 -0.99 -4.15 -7.90
N VAL A 187 -0.92 -5.49 -7.98
CA VAL A 187 -1.83 -6.39 -7.26
C VAL A 187 -1.76 -6.18 -5.74
N LEU A 188 -0.58 -5.95 -5.16
CA LEU A 188 -0.51 -5.60 -3.74
C LEU A 188 -1.21 -4.27 -3.44
N GLY A 189 -1.07 -3.26 -4.31
CA GLY A 189 -1.71 -1.95 -4.17
C GLY A 189 -3.23 -2.03 -4.11
N GLU A 190 -3.84 -2.75 -5.05
CA GLU A 190 -5.30 -2.92 -5.08
C GLU A 190 -5.86 -3.69 -3.89
N HIS A 191 -5.06 -4.50 -3.20
CA HIS A 191 -5.52 -5.21 -2.00
C HIS A 191 -5.19 -4.48 -0.69
N LEU A 192 -3.97 -3.96 -0.58
CA LEU A 192 -3.43 -3.39 0.65
C LEU A 192 -4.00 -2.00 0.91
N LEU A 193 -4.01 -1.12 -0.10
CA LEU A 193 -4.40 0.27 0.13
C LEU A 193 -5.90 0.40 0.47
N PRO A 194 -6.83 -0.30 -0.21
CA PRO A 194 -8.23 -0.37 0.23
C PRO A 194 -8.41 -0.90 1.66
N MET A 195 -7.63 -1.93 2.05
CA MET A 195 -7.68 -2.48 3.40
C MET A 195 -7.17 -1.50 4.45
N LEU A 196 -6.09 -0.77 4.16
CA LEU A 196 -5.57 0.28 5.03
C LEU A 196 -6.60 1.41 5.19
N LEU A 197 -7.22 1.85 4.10
CA LEU A 197 -8.28 2.86 4.14
C LEU A 197 -9.49 2.39 4.97
N LEU A 198 -9.87 1.12 4.87
CA LEU A 198 -10.93 0.54 5.69
C LEU A 198 -10.56 0.41 7.18
N CYS A 199 -9.27 0.25 7.49
CA CYS A 199 -8.77 0.19 8.86
C CYS A 199 -8.75 1.56 9.55
N GLU A 200 -8.67 2.64 8.76
CA GLU A 200 -8.84 4.01 9.22
C GLU A 200 -10.33 4.32 9.42
N HIS A 201 -10.61 5.27 10.33
CA HIS A 201 -11.97 5.54 10.77
C HIS A 201 -12.87 5.98 9.60
N ARG A 202 -13.88 5.14 9.32
CA ARG A 202 -14.92 5.33 8.27
C ARG A 202 -15.63 6.68 8.30
N ALA A 203 -15.55 7.44 9.39
CA ALA A 203 -16.30 8.67 9.58
C ALA A 203 -15.82 9.83 8.69
N ASP A 204 -14.52 9.86 8.34
CA ASP A 204 -13.91 11.02 7.65
C ASP A 204 -13.59 10.78 6.17
N VAL A 205 -13.83 9.55 5.68
CA VAL A 205 -13.60 9.17 4.27
C VAL A 205 -14.92 9.27 3.50
N GLY A 206 -15.05 10.30 2.67
CA GLY A 206 -16.24 10.52 1.84
C GLY A 206 -16.29 9.59 0.63
N THR A 207 -17.44 9.49 -0.04
CA THR A 207 -17.54 8.71 -1.28
C THR A 207 -16.64 9.24 -2.39
N ASP A 208 -16.43 10.56 -2.44
CA ASP A 208 -15.54 11.20 -3.42
C ASP A 208 -14.07 10.77 -3.25
N ASP A 209 -13.70 10.32 -2.05
CA ASP A 209 -12.38 9.79 -1.72
C ASP A 209 -12.20 8.35 -2.22
N MET A 210 -13.28 7.69 -2.62
CA MET A 210 -13.31 6.29 -3.06
C MET A 210 -14.01 6.14 -4.42
N MET A 211 -13.87 7.12 -5.33
CA MET A 211 -14.47 7.10 -6.67
C MET A 211 -15.99 6.87 -6.68
N GLY A 212 -16.69 7.35 -5.65
CA GLY A 212 -18.13 7.17 -5.45
C GLY A 212 -18.53 5.92 -4.66
N MET A 213 -17.58 5.09 -4.22
CA MET A 213 -17.90 3.96 -3.35
C MET A 213 -18.27 4.42 -1.95
N THR A 214 -19.17 3.70 -1.28
CA THR A 214 -19.37 3.82 0.17
C THR A 214 -18.36 2.97 0.94
N ALA A 215 -18.20 3.26 2.24
CA ALA A 215 -17.36 2.43 3.11
C ALA A 215 -17.85 0.97 3.18
N ASP A 216 -19.15 0.73 3.08
CA ASP A 216 -19.72 -0.63 3.05
C ASP A 216 -19.40 -1.36 1.75
N GLN A 217 -19.43 -0.66 0.61
CA GLN A 217 -19.00 -1.23 -0.67
C GLN A 217 -17.49 -1.54 -0.66
N LEU A 218 -16.68 -0.70 0.00
CA LEU A 218 -15.25 -0.97 0.20
C LEU A 218 -15.04 -2.20 1.09
N GLU A 219 -15.81 -2.35 2.17
CA GLU A 219 -15.77 -3.53 3.01
C GLU A 219 -16.18 -4.79 2.24
N GLU A 220 -17.25 -4.72 1.46
CA GLU A 220 -17.71 -5.83 0.63
C GLU A 220 -16.64 -6.25 -0.40
N TRP A 221 -16.00 -5.26 -1.04
CA TRP A 221 -14.87 -5.52 -1.92
C TRP A 221 -13.73 -6.23 -1.17
N CYS A 222 -13.34 -5.71 0.01
CA CYS A 222 -12.26 -6.30 0.80
C CYS A 222 -12.60 -7.72 1.25
N ARG A 223 -13.86 -7.96 1.61
CA ARG A 223 -14.37 -9.28 1.99
C ARG A 223 -14.32 -10.27 0.83
N ALA A 224 -14.64 -9.83 -0.38
CA ALA A 224 -14.61 -10.68 -1.56
C ALA A 224 -13.20 -10.93 -2.10
N LYS A 225 -12.30 -9.94 -1.98
CA LYS A 225 -11.02 -9.93 -2.71
C LYS A 225 -9.80 -10.06 -1.80
N SER A 226 -9.73 -9.32 -0.70
CA SER A 226 -8.54 -9.29 0.18
C SER A 226 -8.62 -10.28 1.35
N TYR A 227 -9.79 -10.44 1.98
CA TYR A 227 -9.95 -11.35 3.12
C TYR A 227 -9.57 -12.80 2.82
N PRO A 228 -9.91 -13.38 1.65
CA PRO A 228 -9.44 -14.73 1.32
C PRO A 228 -7.91 -14.86 1.33
N LEU A 229 -7.18 -13.81 0.92
CA LEU A 229 -5.72 -13.80 0.88
C LEU A 229 -5.10 -13.72 2.27
N THR A 230 -5.57 -12.79 3.12
CA THR A 230 -5.10 -12.69 4.52
C THR A 230 -5.53 -13.90 5.35
N ASP A 231 -6.76 -14.40 5.18
CA ASP A 231 -7.26 -15.58 5.88
C ASP A 231 -6.44 -16.83 5.56
N ALA A 232 -5.96 -16.98 4.33
CA ALA A 232 -5.07 -18.08 3.96
C ALA A 232 -3.78 -18.04 4.79
N VAL A 233 -3.18 -16.86 4.98
CA VAL A 233 -1.97 -16.71 5.81
C VAL A 233 -2.30 -16.87 7.29
N TRP A 234 -3.40 -16.31 7.77
CA TRP A 234 -3.83 -16.52 9.16
C TRP A 234 -4.06 -18.00 9.46
N LYS A 235 -4.74 -18.76 8.60
CA LYS A 235 -5.12 -20.15 8.88
C LYS A 235 -3.98 -21.14 8.66
N HIS A 236 -3.08 -20.85 7.71
CA HIS A 236 -2.10 -21.83 7.22
C HIS A 236 -0.65 -21.35 7.29
N GLY A 237 -0.40 -20.11 7.71
CA GLY A 237 0.91 -19.47 7.61
C GLY A 237 1.26 -19.11 6.16
N PRO A 238 2.44 -18.53 5.91
CA PRO A 238 2.89 -18.25 4.56
C PRO A 238 3.08 -19.57 3.78
N ASN A 239 2.51 -19.64 2.58
CA ASN A 239 2.66 -20.81 1.72
C ASN A 239 4.02 -20.78 0.99
N LEU A 240 5.08 -21.19 1.70
CA LEU A 240 6.46 -21.14 1.18
C LEU A 240 6.63 -21.89 -0.14
N LYS A 241 5.92 -23.00 -0.32
CA LYS A 241 5.94 -23.79 -1.56
C LYS A 241 5.31 -23.01 -2.73
N ALA A 242 4.21 -22.30 -2.49
CA ALA A 242 3.61 -21.46 -3.53
C ALA A 242 4.51 -20.29 -3.91
N LEU A 243 5.28 -19.72 -2.98
CA LEU A 243 6.20 -18.61 -3.25
C LEU A 243 7.39 -18.99 -4.16
N ASP A 244 7.64 -20.28 -4.37
CA ASP A 244 8.63 -20.75 -5.35
C ASP A 244 8.08 -20.78 -6.79
N ALA A 245 6.76 -20.71 -6.96
CA ALA A 245 6.12 -20.62 -8.27
C ALA A 245 6.08 -19.17 -8.78
N LYS A 246 5.63 -19.00 -10.03
CA LYS A 246 5.53 -17.69 -10.70
C LYS A 246 4.10 -17.30 -11.09
N ASN A 247 3.13 -18.15 -10.78
CA ASN A 247 1.74 -17.97 -11.20
C ASN A 247 0.92 -17.11 -10.22
N LEU A 248 -0.37 -16.92 -10.52
CA LEU A 248 -1.31 -16.20 -9.65
C LEU A 248 -1.32 -16.71 -8.20
N GLY A 249 -1.17 -18.03 -7.99
CA GLY A 249 -1.12 -18.62 -6.64
C GLY A 249 0.08 -18.15 -5.83
N ALA A 250 1.24 -18.00 -6.48
CA ALA A 250 2.44 -17.44 -5.86
C ALA A 250 2.25 -15.96 -5.49
N MET A 251 1.63 -15.18 -6.39
CA MET A 251 1.35 -13.77 -6.14
C MET A 251 0.37 -13.59 -4.98
N ASN A 252 -0.73 -14.35 -4.98
CA ASN A 252 -1.71 -14.35 -3.89
C ASN A 252 -1.08 -14.72 -2.54
N ALA A 253 -0.18 -15.71 -2.52
CA ALA A 253 0.55 -16.09 -1.31
C ALA A 253 1.50 -14.98 -0.82
N MET A 254 2.12 -14.23 -1.74
CA MET A 254 2.96 -13.07 -1.41
C MET A 254 2.11 -11.93 -0.83
N VAL A 255 1.00 -11.58 -1.49
CA VAL A 255 0.09 -10.49 -1.11
C VAL A 255 -0.58 -10.72 0.24
N GLY A 256 -0.93 -11.97 0.59
CA GLY A 256 -1.58 -12.27 1.86
C GLY A 256 -0.76 -11.89 3.10
N VAL A 257 0.58 -11.88 3.01
CA VAL A 257 1.48 -11.60 4.15
C VAL A 257 1.40 -10.14 4.61
N PRO A 258 1.60 -9.11 3.76
CA PRO A 258 1.47 -7.72 4.17
C PRO A 258 0.04 -7.36 4.57
N LEU A 259 -0.98 -7.99 3.97
CA LEU A 259 -2.38 -7.82 4.41
C LEU A 259 -2.58 -8.28 5.85
N LEU A 260 -2.02 -9.43 6.24
CA LEU A 260 -2.04 -9.89 7.63
C LEU A 260 -1.41 -8.86 8.56
N LEU A 261 -0.24 -8.30 8.21
CA LEU A 261 0.45 -7.32 9.05
C LEU A 261 -0.32 -6.01 9.18
N ALA A 262 -0.95 -5.56 8.10
CA ALA A 262 -1.81 -4.38 8.06
C ALA A 262 -3.00 -4.54 9.01
N GLU A 263 -3.75 -5.63 8.83
CA GLU A 263 -4.94 -5.93 9.59
C GLU A 263 -4.66 -6.20 11.07
N SER A 264 -3.52 -6.83 11.39
CA SER A 264 -3.17 -7.16 12.76
C SER A 264 -2.82 -5.94 13.62
N LYS A 265 -2.62 -4.76 12.99
CA LYS A 265 -2.10 -3.54 13.63
C LYS A 265 -0.85 -3.81 14.46
N SER A 266 0.03 -4.70 13.96
CA SER A 266 1.26 -5.09 14.66
C SER A 266 2.31 -3.98 14.69
N GLY A 267 2.16 -2.98 13.80
CA GLY A 267 3.12 -1.91 13.62
C GLY A 267 4.39 -2.33 12.86
N THR A 268 4.50 -3.59 12.41
CA THR A 268 5.68 -4.09 11.71
C THR A 268 5.59 -4.00 10.19
N LEU A 269 4.43 -3.66 9.61
CA LEU A 269 4.22 -3.61 8.15
C LEU A 269 5.26 -2.73 7.45
N ALA A 270 5.30 -1.45 7.82
CA ALA A 270 6.18 -0.46 7.21
C ALA A 270 7.66 -0.87 7.31
N ARG A 271 8.06 -1.35 8.49
CA ARG A 271 9.42 -1.81 8.74
C ARG A 271 9.76 -3.08 7.97
N SER A 272 8.78 -3.96 7.74
CA SER A 272 8.97 -5.16 6.93
C SER A 272 9.32 -4.82 5.48
N PHE A 273 8.69 -3.79 4.91
CA PHE A 273 9.06 -3.30 3.58
C PHE A 273 10.46 -2.69 3.54
N ALA A 274 10.80 -1.87 4.53
CA ALA A 274 12.13 -1.23 4.61
C ALA A 274 13.28 -2.26 4.79
N LEU A 275 13.01 -3.37 5.47
CA LEU A 275 14.00 -4.42 5.75
C LEU A 275 13.97 -5.60 4.77
N SER A 276 13.12 -5.55 3.73
CA SER A 276 13.13 -6.56 2.66
C SER A 276 14.49 -6.57 1.97
N THR A 277 15.22 -7.68 2.09
CA THR A 277 16.59 -7.82 1.57
C THR A 277 16.66 -8.00 0.05
N SER A 278 15.53 -8.31 -0.58
CA SER A 278 15.40 -8.41 -2.04
C SER A 278 13.96 -8.09 -2.47
N LEU A 279 13.80 -7.70 -3.74
CA LEU A 279 12.51 -7.51 -4.40
C LEU A 279 11.92 -8.85 -4.85
N THR A 280 11.83 -9.82 -3.93
CA THR A 280 11.20 -11.14 -4.14
C THR A 280 10.25 -11.44 -2.99
N ALA A 281 9.32 -12.38 -3.17
CA ALA A 281 8.41 -12.78 -2.09
C ALA A 281 9.15 -13.35 -0.85
N LYS A 282 10.29 -14.03 -1.05
CA LYS A 282 11.14 -14.49 0.06
C LYS A 282 11.86 -13.32 0.75
N GLY A 283 12.27 -12.31 -0.01
CA GLY A 283 12.80 -11.06 0.54
C GLY A 283 11.82 -10.37 1.47
N LEU A 284 10.54 -10.34 1.11
CA LEU A 284 9.47 -9.83 1.98
C LEU A 284 9.37 -10.61 3.30
N LEU A 285 9.35 -11.96 3.25
CA LEU A 285 9.33 -12.78 4.47
C LEU A 285 10.54 -12.54 5.38
N ALA A 286 11.72 -12.36 4.79
CA ALA A 286 12.92 -11.98 5.52
C ALA A 286 12.77 -10.59 6.18
N GLY A 287 12.14 -9.64 5.48
CA GLY A 287 11.78 -8.33 6.03
C GLY A 287 10.82 -8.43 7.22
N VAL A 288 9.78 -9.27 7.15
CA VAL A 288 8.85 -9.53 8.27
C VAL A 288 9.58 -10.08 9.49
N LYS A 289 10.48 -11.04 9.28
CA LYS A 289 11.33 -11.58 10.34
C LYS A 289 12.19 -10.49 10.95
N ALA A 290 12.91 -9.72 10.14
CA ALA A 290 13.81 -8.67 10.59
C ALA A 290 13.06 -7.59 11.39
N ALA A 291 11.91 -7.13 10.90
CA ALA A 291 11.07 -6.16 11.59
C ALA A 291 10.58 -6.68 12.95
N THR A 292 10.20 -7.96 13.02
CA THR A 292 9.79 -8.59 14.29
C THR A 292 10.95 -8.70 15.28
N LEU A 293 12.15 -9.02 14.77
CA LEU A 293 13.37 -9.12 15.57
C LEU A 293 13.81 -7.76 16.14
N GLU A 294 13.39 -6.63 15.60
CA GLU A 294 13.66 -5.30 16.19
C GLU A 294 12.80 -4.99 17.43
N CYS A 295 11.67 -5.69 17.61
CA CYS A 295 10.74 -5.48 18.72
C CYS A 295 11.07 -6.36 19.92
N ASP A 296 10.93 -5.87 21.14
CA ASP A 296 10.96 -6.75 22.33
C ASP A 296 9.73 -7.63 22.46
N ALA A 297 8.58 -7.10 22.03
CA ALA A 297 7.31 -7.80 21.96
C ALA A 297 6.49 -7.27 20.79
N VAL A 298 5.67 -8.13 20.20
CA VAL A 298 4.71 -7.76 19.14
C VAL A 298 3.35 -8.31 19.51
N THR A 299 2.32 -7.48 19.38
CA THR A 299 0.93 -7.87 19.57
C THR A 299 0.23 -7.88 18.22
N TYR A 300 -0.36 -9.02 17.88
CA TYR A 300 -1.20 -9.21 16.72
C TYR A 300 -2.66 -9.20 17.16
N ARG A 301 -3.46 -8.28 16.62
CA ARG A 301 -4.92 -8.30 16.76
C ARG A 301 -5.50 -9.26 15.74
N ILE A 302 -6.31 -10.21 16.18
CA ILE A 302 -6.90 -11.23 15.33
C ILE A 302 -8.30 -10.74 14.91
N PRO A 303 -8.61 -10.74 13.61
CA PRO A 303 -9.94 -10.37 13.12
C PRO A 303 -11.04 -11.18 13.79
N SER A 304 -12.17 -10.53 14.11
CA SER A 304 -13.34 -11.19 14.71
C SER A 304 -13.87 -12.35 13.85
N ARG A 305 -13.75 -12.25 12.52
CA ARG A 305 -14.13 -13.33 11.58
C ARG A 305 -13.32 -14.62 11.74
N LEU A 306 -12.20 -14.58 12.47
CA LEU A 306 -11.36 -15.75 12.77
C LEU A 306 -11.55 -16.25 14.22
N LYS A 307 -12.60 -15.80 14.92
CA LYS A 307 -12.92 -16.28 16.27
C LYS A 307 -13.05 -17.80 16.30
N GLY A 308 -12.42 -18.44 17.30
CA GLY A 308 -12.39 -19.90 17.44
C GLY A 308 -11.44 -20.63 16.47
N THR A 309 -10.76 -19.91 15.58
CA THR A 309 -9.79 -20.49 14.65
C THR A 309 -8.38 -20.39 15.22
N MET A 310 -7.58 -21.45 15.09
CA MET A 310 -6.13 -21.36 15.32
C MET A 310 -5.48 -20.57 14.20
N VAL A 311 -4.63 -19.61 14.55
CA VAL A 311 -4.01 -18.68 13.61
C VAL A 311 -2.49 -18.75 13.62
N PHE A 312 -1.85 -18.37 12.53
CA PHE A 312 -0.41 -18.23 12.42
C PHE A 312 0.00 -16.78 12.60
N VAL A 313 1.03 -16.55 13.40
CA VAL A 313 1.69 -15.24 13.56
C VAL A 313 3.19 -15.37 13.30
N PRO A 314 3.85 -14.32 12.78
CA PRO A 314 5.32 -14.27 12.81
C PRO A 314 5.79 -14.43 14.25
N CYS A 315 6.73 -15.34 14.47
CA CYS A 315 7.33 -15.64 15.76
C CYS A 315 8.71 -16.23 15.49
N PRO A 316 9.72 -15.39 15.20
CA PRO A 316 11.04 -15.87 14.84
C PRO A 316 11.72 -16.61 16.00
N SER A 317 12.78 -17.37 15.68
CA SER A 317 13.60 -18.01 16.72
C SER A 317 14.06 -16.99 17.78
N GLY A 318 14.00 -17.39 19.06
CA GLY A 318 14.27 -16.49 20.18
C GLY A 318 13.05 -15.74 20.70
N TYR A 319 11.85 -16.00 20.18
CA TYR A 319 10.58 -15.47 20.70
C TYR A 319 9.69 -16.60 21.20
N ARG A 320 8.85 -16.29 22.19
CA ARG A 320 7.79 -17.17 22.71
C ARG A 320 6.44 -16.46 22.68
N VAL A 321 5.37 -17.22 22.57
CA VAL A 321 4.00 -16.71 22.75
C VAL A 321 3.76 -16.48 24.25
N VAL A 322 3.41 -15.25 24.63
CA VAL A 322 3.12 -14.84 26.02
C VAL A 322 1.65 -14.49 26.24
N LEU A 323 0.89 -14.23 25.17
CA LEU A 323 -0.57 -14.11 25.19
C LEU A 323 -1.15 -14.97 24.06
N GLY A 324 -2.12 -15.82 24.40
CA GLY A 324 -2.58 -16.94 23.57
C GLY A 324 -1.86 -18.25 23.92
N LYS A 325 -2.21 -19.34 23.23
CA LYS A 325 -1.60 -20.66 23.44
C LYS A 325 -0.96 -21.18 22.16
N GLU A 326 0.37 -21.33 22.17
CA GLU A 326 1.10 -21.97 21.06
C GLU A 326 0.68 -23.44 20.93
N ALA A 327 0.21 -23.82 19.75
CA ALA A 327 -0.21 -25.17 19.41
C ALA A 327 0.85 -25.90 18.56
N ALA A 328 1.51 -25.18 17.66
CA ALA A 328 2.57 -25.70 16.80
C ALA A 328 3.47 -24.58 16.30
N ARG A 329 4.58 -24.93 15.67
CA ARG A 329 5.53 -23.99 15.05
C ARG A 329 6.02 -24.52 13.72
N SER A 330 6.19 -23.62 12.76
CA SER A 330 6.72 -23.91 11.43
C SER A 330 7.68 -22.80 11.01
N GLY A 331 8.98 -23.05 11.15
CA GLY A 331 10.02 -22.04 10.92
C GLY A 331 9.85 -20.82 11.83
N ASP A 332 9.82 -19.63 11.23
CA ASP A 332 9.66 -18.35 11.94
C ASP A 332 8.19 -17.97 12.20
N TRP A 333 7.28 -18.96 12.22
CA TRP A 333 5.85 -18.76 12.43
C TRP A 333 5.30 -19.71 13.48
N ALA A 334 4.49 -19.17 14.39
CA ALA A 334 3.81 -19.95 15.43
C ALA A 334 2.32 -20.08 15.10
N LYS A 335 1.78 -21.29 15.20
CA LYS A 335 0.35 -21.57 15.18
C LYS A 335 -0.18 -21.45 16.61
N VAL A 336 -1.15 -20.59 16.83
CA VAL A 336 -1.59 -20.11 18.13
C VAL A 336 -3.11 -20.16 18.22
N VAL A 337 -3.64 -20.61 19.36
CA VAL A 337 -5.02 -20.32 19.76
C VAL A 337 -5.03 -18.91 20.34
N PRO A 338 -5.74 -17.93 19.73
CA PRO A 338 -5.80 -16.57 20.25
C PRO A 338 -6.33 -16.51 21.69
N SER A 339 -6.02 -15.44 22.41
CA SER A 339 -6.68 -15.15 23.69
C SER A 339 -8.18 -14.88 23.51
N GLU A 340 -8.92 -14.81 24.61
CA GLU A 340 -10.35 -14.44 24.59
C GLU A 340 -10.58 -13.06 23.94
N ASP A 341 -9.68 -12.10 24.20
CA ASP A 341 -9.67 -10.76 23.58
C ASP A 341 -9.24 -10.73 22.11
N MET A 342 -9.10 -11.89 21.45
CA MET A 342 -8.66 -11.99 20.05
C MET A 342 -7.29 -11.33 19.82
N LYS A 343 -6.35 -11.53 20.75
CA LYS A 343 -4.98 -11.05 20.65
C LYS A 343 -3.99 -12.21 20.74
N VAL A 344 -2.87 -12.06 20.08
CA VAL A 344 -1.68 -12.90 20.26
C VAL A 344 -0.50 -11.99 20.53
N ARG A 345 0.26 -12.25 21.59
CA ARG A 345 1.48 -11.49 21.89
C ARG A 345 2.67 -12.43 21.92
N ILE A 346 3.71 -12.06 21.20
CA ILE A 346 5.02 -12.71 21.26
C ILE A 346 6.01 -11.81 22.00
N GLN A 347 7.01 -12.41 22.64
CA GLN A 347 8.06 -11.69 23.35
C GLN A 347 9.40 -12.39 23.18
N ARG A 348 10.49 -11.60 23.07
CA ARG A 348 11.86 -12.11 23.02
C ARG A 348 12.21 -12.84 24.32
N ASN A 349 12.84 -14.01 24.19
CA ASN A 349 13.32 -14.82 25.31
C ASN A 349 14.32 -14.03 26.17
N GLY A 350 14.30 -14.28 27.48
CA GLY A 350 15.22 -13.65 28.43
C GLY A 350 14.85 -12.23 28.85
N LYS A 351 13.86 -11.58 28.23
CA LYS A 351 13.26 -10.35 28.78
C LYS A 351 12.12 -10.72 29.73
N ALA A 352 12.15 -10.17 30.94
CA ALA A 352 11.02 -10.28 31.87
C ALA A 352 9.75 -9.76 31.18
N PRO A 353 8.58 -10.37 31.39
CA PRO A 353 7.33 -9.77 30.94
C PRO A 353 7.29 -8.35 31.53
N MET A 354 7.25 -7.32 30.68
CA MET A 354 6.97 -5.97 31.20
C MET A 354 5.62 -6.07 31.90
N GLY A 355 5.61 -5.75 33.20
CA GLY A 355 4.40 -5.79 34.01
C GLY A 355 3.27 -5.13 33.25
N THR A 356 2.09 -5.74 33.31
CA THR A 356 0.85 -5.21 32.75
C THR A 356 0.49 -3.91 33.48
N GLU A 357 1.14 -2.80 33.12
CA GLU A 357 0.52 -1.50 33.34
C GLU A 357 -0.57 -1.37 32.28
N GLU A 358 -1.81 -1.60 32.71
CA GLU A 358 -3.00 -1.17 31.99
C GLU A 358 -2.90 0.35 31.78
N ARG A 359 -2.76 0.76 30.52
CA ARG A 359 -3.03 2.13 30.06
C ARG A 359 -4.04 2.07 28.93
#